data_AF-A0A1F6CY42-F1
#
_entry.id   AF-A0A1F6CY42-F1
#
_cell.length_a   1.000
_cell.length_b   1.000
_cell.length_c   1.000
_cell.angle_alpha   90.00
_cell.angle_beta   90.00
_cell.angle_gamma   90.00
#
_symmetry.space_group_name_H-M   'P 1'
#
loop_
_entity.id
_entity.type
_entity.pdbx_description
1 polymer ?
#
loop_
_entity_poly.entity_id
_entity_poly.type
_entity_poly.pdbx_seq_one_letter_code
_entity_poly.pdbx_strand_id
1 'polypeptide(L)'
;MNIRPIKTRFFKEDEDLVAFVTRHIPKLKDGSIVAVTSKIVALAEGRTSQAKGTRQKAAVIKAESEWAIKTKYVWLTEKDGMILANAGVDESNVDPAGGGASGKLILLPEDSFATAQKLRSSLLQKYKIKKLGIVITDSRVMPLRAGVVGVALGYAGLRGLRDYRGKKDIFGRKLKFTQTNVADSLATAATLAMGEGSERQPLAIIEDASVEFVAQVNKKELLIPLKDDMYAPLFPRKRP
;
A
#
# COMPACT_ATOMS: atom_id res chain seq x y z
N MET A 1 -3.44 -15.18 -14.15
CA MET A 1 -2.99 -13.86 -13.63
C MET A 1 -1.60 -13.58 -14.14
N ASN A 2 -1.42 -12.45 -14.82
CA ASN A 2 -0.15 -11.96 -15.34
C ASN A 2 0.18 -10.63 -14.66
N ILE A 3 1.44 -10.46 -14.20
CA ILE A 3 1.88 -9.24 -13.53
C ILE A 3 3.07 -8.68 -14.30
N ARG A 4 2.93 -7.45 -14.78
CA ARG A 4 3.97 -6.75 -15.53
C ARG A 4 4.37 -5.46 -14.82
N PRO A 5 5.56 -5.41 -14.21
CA PRO A 5 6.08 -4.17 -13.65
C PRO A 5 6.46 -3.20 -14.78
N ILE A 6 6.35 -1.90 -14.51
CA ILE A 6 6.56 -0.84 -15.50
C ILE A 6 7.78 -0.03 -15.08
N LYS A 7 8.85 -0.11 -15.87
CA LYS A 7 10.04 0.72 -15.65
C LYS A 7 9.72 2.18 -16.01
N THR A 8 10.06 3.10 -15.11
CA THR A 8 9.80 4.53 -15.28
C THR A 8 11.06 5.36 -15.16
N ARG A 9 10.98 6.65 -15.51
CA ARG A 9 11.92 7.64 -14.98
C ARG A 9 11.64 7.89 -13.48
N PHE A 10 12.51 8.65 -12.83
CA PHE A 10 12.22 9.15 -11.48
C PHE A 10 10.94 9.97 -11.47
N PHE A 11 10.11 9.72 -10.46
CA PHE A 11 8.98 10.56 -10.12
C PHE A 11 9.50 11.80 -9.39
N LYS A 12 9.09 12.99 -9.80
CA LYS A 12 9.48 14.23 -9.11
C LYS A 12 8.44 14.55 -8.04
N GLU A 13 8.89 15.10 -6.91
CA GLU A 13 7.99 15.63 -5.89
C GLU A 13 7.03 16.67 -6.51
N ASP A 14 5.79 16.66 -6.04
CA ASP A 14 4.69 17.50 -6.50
C ASP A 14 4.30 17.30 -7.98
N GLU A 15 4.81 16.25 -8.63
CA GLU A 15 4.41 15.89 -10.00
C GLU A 15 2.98 15.32 -10.05
N ASP A 16 2.25 15.61 -11.12
CA ASP A 16 0.92 15.02 -11.34
C ASP A 16 1.00 13.50 -11.54
N LEU A 17 0.48 12.76 -10.56
CA LEU A 17 0.48 11.29 -10.56
C LEU A 17 -0.31 10.68 -11.72
N VAL A 18 -1.43 11.28 -12.13
CA VAL A 18 -2.27 10.76 -13.23
C VAL A 18 -1.53 10.89 -14.56
N ALA A 19 -0.92 12.04 -14.82
CA ALA A 19 -0.11 12.31 -16.00
C ALA A 19 1.11 11.37 -16.03
N PHE A 20 1.77 11.16 -14.89
CA PHE A 20 2.88 10.23 -14.80
C PHE A 20 2.45 8.78 -15.12
N VAL A 21 1.37 8.29 -14.52
CA VAL A 21 0.86 6.93 -14.76
C VAL A 21 0.46 6.75 -16.23
N THR A 22 -0.30 7.70 -16.79
CA THR A 22 -0.79 7.61 -18.17
C THR A 22 0.33 7.71 -19.21
N ARG A 23 1.42 8.43 -18.90
CA ARG A 23 2.62 8.48 -19.74
C ARG A 23 3.32 7.12 -19.81
N HIS A 24 3.42 6.41 -18.69
CA HIS A 24 4.16 5.13 -18.62
C HIS A 24 3.28 3.91 -18.93
N ILE A 25 1.95 4.06 -18.86
CA ILE A 25 0.97 3.04 -19.24
C ILE A 25 0.19 3.56 -20.45
N PRO A 26 0.70 3.47 -21.69
CA PRO A 26 0.02 4.06 -22.85
C PRO A 26 -1.28 3.33 -23.22
N LYS A 27 -1.42 2.06 -22.81
CA LYS A 27 -2.59 1.22 -23.06
C LYS A 27 -2.90 0.41 -21.82
N LEU A 28 -4.19 0.22 -21.56
CA LEU A 28 -4.71 -0.56 -20.45
C LEU A 28 -5.92 -1.35 -20.91
N LYS A 29 -5.95 -2.65 -20.59
CA LYS A 29 -7.05 -3.55 -20.96
C LYS A 29 -8.22 -3.35 -19.98
N ASP A 30 -9.45 -3.56 -20.45
CA ASP A 30 -10.61 -3.62 -19.56
C ASP A 30 -10.46 -4.80 -18.58
N GLY A 31 -10.67 -4.55 -17.29
CA GLY A 31 -10.46 -5.54 -16.24
C GLY A 31 -9.01 -5.67 -15.78
N SER A 32 -8.11 -4.77 -16.17
CA SER A 32 -6.78 -4.67 -15.55
C SER A 32 -6.88 -4.10 -14.12
N ILE A 33 -5.83 -4.33 -13.35
CA ILE A 33 -5.56 -3.66 -12.07
C ILE A 33 -4.22 -2.94 -12.19
N VAL A 34 -4.12 -1.70 -11.72
CA VAL A 34 -2.85 -0.97 -11.64
C VAL A 34 -2.42 -0.90 -10.19
N ALA A 35 -1.27 -1.48 -9.89
CA ALA A 35 -0.57 -1.31 -8.62
C ALA A 35 0.36 -0.09 -8.71
N VAL A 36 0.38 0.72 -7.65
CA VAL A 36 1.15 1.97 -7.55
C VAL A 36 1.82 2.00 -6.19
N THR A 37 3.13 2.23 -6.12
CA THR A 37 3.82 2.30 -4.83
C THR A 37 3.42 3.53 -4.03
N SER A 38 3.29 3.36 -2.70
CA SER A 38 3.06 4.41 -1.72
C SER A 38 4.01 5.60 -1.90
N LYS A 39 5.27 5.34 -2.24
CA LYS A 39 6.33 6.35 -2.40
C LYS A 39 5.98 7.42 -3.43
N ILE A 40 5.57 7.02 -4.64
CA ILE A 40 5.24 8.01 -5.69
C ILE A 40 3.89 8.67 -5.44
N VAL A 41 3.00 8.02 -4.68
CA VAL A 41 1.77 8.65 -4.19
C VAL A 41 2.10 9.74 -3.17
N ALA A 42 2.92 9.42 -2.17
CA ALA A 42 3.35 10.36 -1.14
C ALA A 42 4.10 11.56 -1.74
N LEU A 43 4.99 11.33 -2.70
CA LEU A 43 5.68 12.41 -3.42
C LEU A 43 4.73 13.30 -4.23
N ALA A 44 3.66 12.74 -4.82
CA ALA A 44 2.65 13.51 -5.53
C ALA A 44 1.77 14.36 -4.58
N GLU A 45 1.65 13.94 -3.33
CA GLU A 45 0.91 14.63 -2.27
C GLU A 45 1.80 15.57 -1.44
N GLY A 46 3.08 15.72 -1.78
CA GLY A 46 4.03 16.52 -0.99
C GLY A 46 4.25 15.97 0.42
N ARG A 47 4.00 14.68 0.65
CA ARG A 47 4.10 13.99 1.95
C ARG A 47 5.55 13.69 2.30
N THR A 48 6.35 14.73 2.45
CA THR A 48 7.76 14.64 2.83
C THR A 48 8.05 15.47 4.08
N SER A 49 9.14 15.13 4.77
CA SER A 49 9.59 15.85 5.97
C SER A 49 11.10 15.93 6.01
N GLN A 50 11.63 16.78 6.89
CA GLN A 50 13.05 16.93 7.15
C GLN A 50 13.35 16.53 8.59
N ALA A 51 14.29 15.60 8.78
CA ALA A 51 14.74 15.16 10.07
C ALA A 51 16.25 14.98 10.09
N LYS A 52 16.92 15.78 10.93
CA LYS A 52 18.36 15.65 11.20
C LYS A 52 18.58 14.76 12.42
N GLY A 53 19.05 13.55 12.16
CA GLY A 53 19.38 12.57 13.18
C GLY A 53 18.17 11.88 13.83
N THR A 54 18.47 10.95 14.74
CA THR A 54 17.51 9.99 15.29
C THR A 54 16.41 10.61 16.14
N ARG A 55 16.69 11.72 16.84
CA ARG A 55 15.73 12.41 17.71
C ARG A 55 14.60 13.06 16.91
N GLN A 56 14.94 13.81 15.85
CA GLN A 56 13.95 14.46 15.00
C GLN A 56 13.13 13.42 14.22
N LYS A 57 13.79 12.37 13.71
CA LYS A 57 13.09 11.25 13.07
C LYS A 57 12.09 10.58 14.00
N ALA A 58 12.48 10.32 15.25
CA ALA A 58 11.57 9.74 16.24
C ALA A 58 10.37 10.66 16.54
N ALA A 59 10.55 11.99 16.50
CA ALA A 59 9.45 12.93 16.64
C ALA A 59 8.48 12.86 15.45
N VAL A 60 8.99 12.82 14.22
CA VAL A 60 8.17 12.63 13.01
C VAL A 60 7.40 11.32 13.06
N ILE A 61 8.07 10.20 13.38
CA ILE A 61 7.41 8.88 13.51
C ILE A 61 6.26 8.95 14.50
N LYS A 62 6.48 9.52 15.70
CA LYS A 62 5.43 9.62 16.73
C LYS A 62 4.28 10.53 16.29
N ALA A 63 4.56 11.63 15.60
CA ALA A 63 3.53 12.52 15.08
C ALA A 63 2.69 11.86 13.97
N GLU A 64 3.26 10.91 13.26
CA GLU A 64 2.63 10.16 12.17
C GLU A 64 1.96 8.84 12.61
N SER A 65 1.93 8.54 13.92
CA SER A 65 1.38 7.29 14.47
C SER A 65 0.28 7.57 15.50
N GLU A 66 -0.74 6.71 15.61
CA GLU A 66 -1.64 6.76 16.78
C GLU A 66 -1.00 6.10 18.00
N TRP A 67 -0.05 5.19 17.78
CA TRP A 67 0.71 4.55 18.85
C TRP A 67 2.12 4.19 18.39
N ALA A 68 3.11 4.28 19.27
CA ALA A 68 4.49 3.94 18.96
C ALA A 68 5.25 3.40 20.17
N ILE A 69 5.95 2.27 19.98
CA ILE A 69 6.89 1.71 20.96
C ILE A 69 8.26 1.50 20.32
N LYS A 70 9.32 1.85 21.05
CA LYS A 70 10.69 1.63 20.56
C LYS A 70 11.07 0.16 20.72
N THR A 71 11.52 -0.46 19.63
CA THR A 71 12.15 -1.79 19.63
C THR A 71 13.65 -1.67 19.42
N LYS A 72 14.36 -2.80 19.42
CA LYS A 72 15.81 -2.86 19.13
C LYS A 72 16.19 -2.21 17.79
N TYR A 73 15.37 -2.36 16.75
CA TYR A 73 15.71 -1.94 15.40
C TYR A 73 14.89 -0.75 14.91
N VAL A 74 13.59 -0.71 15.22
CA VAL A 74 12.64 0.27 14.69
C VAL A 74 11.70 0.78 15.78
N TRP A 75 10.91 1.80 15.47
CA TRP A 75 9.66 2.02 16.20
C TRP A 75 8.62 1.07 15.64
N LEU A 76 7.97 0.28 16.50
CA LEU A 76 6.75 -0.44 16.13
C LEU A 76 5.59 0.51 16.35
N THR A 77 4.81 0.76 15.30
CA THR A 77 3.78 1.80 15.31
C THR A 77 2.44 1.25 14.87
N GLU A 78 1.38 1.89 15.34
CA GLU A 78 0.06 1.83 14.72
C GLU A 78 -0.15 3.11 13.89
N LYS A 79 -0.59 2.93 12.65
CA LYS A 79 -1.03 4.01 11.74
C LYS A 79 -2.16 3.47 10.88
N ASP A 80 -3.27 4.19 10.77
CA ASP A 80 -4.40 3.85 9.90
C ASP A 80 -4.95 2.42 10.13
N GLY A 81 -4.93 1.97 11.39
CA GLY A 81 -5.36 0.62 11.78
C GLY A 81 -4.41 -0.51 11.36
N MET A 82 -3.18 -0.18 10.96
CA MET A 82 -2.13 -1.13 10.59
C MET A 82 -0.97 -1.06 11.57
N ILE A 83 -0.32 -2.20 11.79
CA ILE A 83 0.93 -2.29 12.55
C ILE A 83 2.11 -2.36 11.58
N LEU A 84 3.06 -1.45 11.73
CA LEU A 84 4.19 -1.29 10.82
C LEU A 84 5.42 -0.69 11.52
N ALA A 85 6.54 -0.71 10.82
CA ALA A 85 7.77 -0.09 11.28
C ALA A 85 7.75 1.41 10.97
N ASN A 86 8.16 2.22 11.95
CA ASN A 86 8.43 3.65 11.81
C ASN A 86 7.28 4.46 11.19
N ALA A 87 6.02 4.08 11.40
CA ALA A 87 4.85 4.73 10.79
C ALA A 87 4.85 4.74 9.24
N GLY A 88 5.61 3.84 8.61
CA GLY A 88 5.81 3.83 7.15
C GLY A 88 6.75 4.96 6.65
N VAL A 89 7.43 5.64 7.57
CA VAL A 89 8.44 6.66 7.22
C VAL A 89 9.63 5.99 6.56
N ASP A 90 9.92 6.39 5.33
CA ASP A 90 10.99 5.86 4.49
C ASP A 90 12.10 6.90 4.24
N GLU A 91 13.33 6.41 4.17
CA GLU A 91 14.56 7.16 3.86
C GLU A 91 15.25 6.65 2.59
N SER A 92 14.81 5.50 2.07
CA SER A 92 15.37 4.85 0.90
C SER A 92 14.88 5.49 -0.40
N ASN A 93 15.72 5.43 -1.43
CA ASN A 93 15.40 5.92 -2.78
C ASN A 93 14.95 7.39 -2.83
N VAL A 94 15.42 8.21 -1.88
CA VAL A 94 15.20 9.66 -1.84
C VAL A 94 16.36 10.37 -2.56
N ASP A 95 16.03 11.34 -3.42
CA ASP A 95 17.04 12.12 -4.15
C ASP A 95 17.87 13.00 -3.18
N PRO A 96 19.20 12.80 -3.08
CA PRO A 96 20.08 13.63 -2.26
C PRO A 96 20.36 15.02 -2.86
N ALA A 97 20.02 15.26 -4.13
CA ALA A 97 20.35 16.49 -4.87
C ALA A 97 19.54 17.73 -4.46
N GLY A 98 18.58 17.59 -3.53
CA GLY A 98 17.88 18.71 -2.88
C GLY A 98 18.74 19.54 -1.90
N GLY A 99 20.06 19.37 -1.90
CA GLY A 99 20.99 20.15 -1.08
C GLY A 99 21.13 19.62 0.34
N GLY A 100 21.98 18.60 0.50
CA GLY A 100 22.61 18.28 1.79
C GLY A 100 22.28 16.88 2.31
N ALA A 101 23.35 16.15 2.65
CA ALA A 101 23.38 14.83 3.26
C ALA A 101 22.18 14.49 4.18
N SER A 102 21.52 13.37 3.88
CA SER A 102 20.70 12.54 4.80
C SER A 102 19.78 13.32 5.76
N GLY A 103 18.52 13.50 5.37
CA GLY A 103 17.50 14.07 6.26
C GLY A 103 16.08 14.15 5.70
N LYS A 104 15.90 14.00 4.39
CA LYS A 104 14.56 13.94 3.80
C LYS A 104 13.90 12.59 4.07
N LEU A 105 12.68 12.66 4.56
CA LEU A 105 11.80 11.54 4.85
C LEU A 105 10.63 11.55 3.87
N ILE A 106 10.24 10.39 3.38
CA ILE A 106 8.95 10.18 2.70
C ILE A 106 8.00 9.58 3.73
N LEU A 107 6.84 10.19 3.91
CA LEU A 107 5.79 9.72 4.80
C LEU A 107 4.80 8.87 4.00
N LEU A 108 3.85 8.20 4.68
CA LEU A 108 2.75 7.57 3.95
C LEU A 108 1.82 8.64 3.32
N PRO A 109 1.12 8.28 2.23
CA PRO A 109 0.03 9.08 1.68
C PRO A 109 -1.01 9.45 2.74
N GLU A 110 -1.68 10.59 2.57
CA GLU A 110 -2.67 11.10 3.53
C GLU A 110 -3.97 10.29 3.52
N ASP A 111 -4.52 9.98 2.33
CA ASP A 111 -5.66 9.06 2.16
C ASP A 111 -5.45 8.20 0.90
N SER A 112 -4.81 7.05 1.08
CA SER A 112 -4.51 6.11 0.00
C SER A 112 -5.77 5.63 -0.74
N PHE A 113 -6.93 5.55 -0.08
CA PHE A 113 -8.18 5.16 -0.74
C PHE A 113 -8.73 6.30 -1.62
N ALA A 114 -8.64 7.55 -1.17
CA ALA A 114 -9.03 8.70 -1.97
C ALA A 114 -8.15 8.81 -3.22
N THR A 115 -6.84 8.67 -3.08
CA THR A 115 -5.91 8.71 -4.22
C THR A 115 -6.12 7.53 -5.18
N ALA A 116 -6.38 6.32 -4.67
CA ALA A 116 -6.77 5.18 -5.51
C ALA A 116 -8.05 5.45 -6.31
N GLN A 117 -9.07 6.06 -5.69
CA GLN A 117 -10.32 6.39 -6.35
C GLN A 117 -10.15 7.50 -7.41
N LYS A 118 -9.33 8.52 -7.12
CA LYS A 118 -8.96 9.58 -8.07
C LYS A 118 -8.27 8.99 -9.30
N LEU A 119 -7.24 8.17 -9.09
CA LEU A 119 -6.55 7.46 -10.17
C LEU A 119 -7.54 6.61 -10.99
N ARG A 120 -8.34 5.78 -10.33
CA ARG A 120 -9.32 4.93 -11.01
C ARG A 120 -10.23 5.74 -11.93
N SER A 121 -10.79 6.83 -11.42
CA SER A 121 -11.73 7.67 -12.16
C SER A 121 -11.08 8.31 -13.39
N SER A 122 -9.88 8.87 -13.23
CA SER A 122 -9.13 9.48 -14.34
C SER A 122 -8.71 8.45 -15.39
N LEU A 123 -8.26 7.27 -14.98
CA LEU A 123 -7.79 6.22 -15.91
C LEU A 123 -8.96 5.55 -16.65
N LEU A 124 -10.10 5.31 -15.99
CA LEU A 124 -11.33 4.83 -16.66
C LEU A 124 -11.71 5.76 -17.82
N GLN A 125 -11.72 7.08 -17.58
CA GLN A 125 -12.01 8.08 -18.59
C GLN A 125 -10.94 8.12 -19.69
N LYS A 126 -9.65 8.14 -19.31
CA LYS A 126 -8.52 8.23 -20.25
C LYS A 126 -8.48 7.06 -21.24
N TYR A 127 -8.66 5.83 -20.76
CA TYR A 127 -8.58 4.62 -21.59
C TYR A 127 -9.92 4.16 -22.15
N LYS A 128 -11.04 4.80 -21.75
CA LYS A 128 -12.41 4.43 -22.17
C LYS A 128 -12.75 2.98 -21.84
N ILE A 129 -12.36 2.52 -20.66
CA ILE A 129 -12.64 1.17 -20.14
C ILE A 129 -13.69 1.24 -19.02
N LYS A 130 -14.31 0.11 -18.68
CA LYS A 130 -15.42 0.02 -17.71
C LYS A 130 -14.99 -0.60 -16.38
N LYS A 131 -14.04 -1.54 -16.42
CA LYS A 131 -13.51 -2.25 -15.26
C LYS A 131 -12.04 -1.90 -15.08
N LEU A 132 -11.72 -1.38 -13.91
CA LEU A 132 -10.35 -1.05 -13.51
C LEU A 132 -10.25 -1.14 -11.99
N GLY A 133 -9.22 -1.85 -11.53
CA GLY A 133 -8.80 -1.87 -10.14
C GLY A 133 -7.57 -0.98 -9.94
N ILE A 134 -7.46 -0.34 -8.78
CA ILE A 134 -6.24 0.35 -8.34
C ILE A 134 -5.85 -0.21 -6.98
N VAL A 135 -4.57 -0.46 -6.76
CA VAL A 135 -4.02 -0.83 -5.44
C VAL A 135 -2.80 0.04 -5.16
N ILE A 136 -2.83 0.78 -4.05
CA ILE A 136 -1.67 1.51 -3.54
C ILE A 136 -0.92 0.55 -2.62
N THR A 137 0.32 0.24 -2.97
CA THR A 137 1.13 -0.78 -2.30
C THR A 137 2.20 -0.16 -1.42
N ASP A 138 2.44 -0.75 -0.27
CA ASP A 138 3.61 -0.48 0.57
C ASP A 138 4.26 -1.80 1.02
N SER A 139 5.45 -1.76 1.59
CA SER A 139 6.14 -2.96 2.05
C SER A 139 6.18 -3.06 3.58
N ARG A 140 5.95 -4.27 4.11
CA ARG A 140 6.00 -4.53 5.56
C ARG A 140 6.60 -5.88 5.90
N VAL A 141 7.04 -6.02 7.14
CA VAL A 141 7.45 -7.29 7.73
C VAL A 141 6.25 -8.02 8.34
N MET A 142 6.32 -9.35 8.37
CA MET A 142 5.35 -10.20 9.08
C MET A 142 5.99 -10.77 10.34
N PRO A 143 5.23 -10.94 11.45
CA PRO A 143 5.77 -11.55 12.67
C PRO A 143 6.45 -12.89 12.38
N LEU A 144 7.69 -13.04 12.86
CA LEU A 144 8.50 -14.26 12.76
C LEU A 144 8.82 -14.72 11.33
N ARG A 145 8.77 -13.83 10.33
CA ARG A 145 9.12 -14.13 8.94
C ARG A 145 10.19 -13.17 8.45
N ALA A 146 11.21 -13.70 7.78
CA ALA A 146 12.26 -12.89 7.16
C ALA A 146 11.77 -12.28 5.84
N GLY A 147 12.28 -11.09 5.51
CA GLY A 147 11.93 -10.34 4.31
C GLY A 147 10.68 -9.48 4.47
N VAL A 148 10.49 -8.57 3.51
CA VAL A 148 9.29 -7.74 3.39
C VAL A 148 8.32 -8.33 2.38
N VAL A 149 7.03 -8.03 2.55
CA VAL A 149 5.97 -8.34 1.60
C VAL A 149 5.15 -7.09 1.30
N GLY A 150 4.57 -7.04 0.11
CA GLY A 150 3.66 -5.97 -0.29
C GLY A 150 2.29 -6.06 0.37
N VAL A 151 1.71 -4.92 0.66
CA VAL A 151 0.40 -4.76 1.32
C VAL A 151 -0.35 -3.57 0.74
N ALA A 152 -1.67 -3.61 0.78
CA ALA A 152 -2.51 -2.53 0.29
C ALA A 152 -2.70 -1.48 1.39
N LEU A 153 -2.29 -0.23 1.13
CA LEU A 153 -2.66 0.92 1.96
C LEU A 153 -4.02 1.48 1.57
N GLY A 154 -4.40 1.32 0.30
CA GLY A 154 -5.69 1.74 -0.22
C GLY A 154 -5.93 1.14 -1.60
N TYR A 155 -7.19 1.02 -1.98
CA TYR A 155 -7.56 0.42 -3.26
C TYR A 155 -8.91 0.96 -3.74
N ALA A 156 -9.18 0.80 -5.03
CA ALA A 156 -10.43 1.20 -5.66
C ALA A 156 -10.83 0.22 -6.75
N GLY A 157 -12.13 0.06 -6.97
CA GLY A 157 -12.66 -0.70 -8.12
C GLY A 157 -12.72 -2.21 -7.95
N LEU A 158 -12.27 -2.76 -6.82
CA LEU A 158 -12.29 -4.19 -6.51
C LEU A 158 -12.66 -4.43 -5.05
N ARG A 159 -13.30 -5.57 -4.76
CA ARG A 159 -13.59 -5.99 -3.39
C ARG A 159 -12.30 -6.45 -2.71
N GLY A 160 -12.00 -5.88 -1.53
CA GLY A 160 -10.77 -6.17 -0.79
C GLY A 160 -10.76 -7.57 -0.17
N LEU A 161 -11.91 -8.04 0.32
CA LEU A 161 -12.07 -9.41 0.84
C LEU A 161 -12.93 -10.28 -0.06
N ARG A 162 -12.45 -11.49 -0.34
CA ARG A 162 -13.30 -12.57 -0.84
C ARG A 162 -13.81 -13.39 0.32
N ASP A 163 -15.11 -13.32 0.56
CA ASP A 163 -15.76 -14.03 1.66
C ASP A 163 -16.22 -15.44 1.24
N TYR A 164 -15.78 -16.45 1.99
CA TYR A 164 -16.23 -17.82 1.84
C TYR A 164 -17.07 -18.31 3.02
N ARG A 165 -17.30 -17.49 4.04
CA ARG A 165 -18.11 -17.86 5.20
C ARG A 165 -19.52 -18.23 4.75
N GLY A 166 -20.03 -19.32 5.29
CA GLY A 166 -21.32 -19.90 4.90
C GLY A 166 -21.30 -20.74 3.60
N LYS A 167 -20.26 -20.62 2.75
CA LYS A 167 -20.09 -21.50 1.58
C LYS A 167 -19.65 -22.89 1.99
N LYS A 168 -19.94 -23.88 1.15
CA LYS A 168 -19.51 -25.26 1.36
C LYS A 168 -18.07 -25.45 0.87
N ASP A 169 -17.28 -26.22 1.61
CA ASP A 169 -16.00 -26.76 1.16
C ASP A 169 -16.20 -27.95 0.21
N ILE A 170 -15.09 -28.55 -0.24
CA ILE A 170 -15.10 -29.70 -1.16
C ILE A 170 -15.76 -30.97 -0.60
N PHE A 171 -16.05 -31.03 0.71
CA PHE A 171 -16.75 -32.13 1.37
C PHE A 171 -18.16 -31.71 1.84
N GLY A 172 -18.66 -30.55 1.40
CA GLY A 172 -19.99 -30.06 1.74
C GLY A 172 -20.11 -29.35 3.10
N ARG A 173 -19.01 -29.19 3.85
CA ARG A 173 -19.01 -28.56 5.18
C ARG A 173 -19.02 -27.04 5.06
N LYS A 174 -19.79 -26.35 5.89
CA LYS A 174 -19.84 -24.87 5.88
C LYS A 174 -18.54 -24.27 6.44
N LEU A 175 -17.93 -23.36 5.68
CA LEU A 175 -16.77 -22.58 6.12
C LEU A 175 -17.20 -21.50 7.13
N LYS A 176 -16.50 -21.38 8.27
CA LYS A 176 -16.87 -20.47 9.36
C LYS A 176 -16.09 -19.15 9.35
N PHE A 177 -14.79 -19.19 9.05
CA PHE A 177 -13.89 -18.03 9.15
C PHE A 177 -13.21 -17.66 7.84
N THR A 178 -13.31 -18.51 6.82
CA THR A 178 -12.47 -18.41 5.63
C THR A 178 -12.79 -17.16 4.81
N GLN A 179 -11.82 -16.27 4.72
CA GLN A 179 -11.80 -15.11 3.85
C GLN A 179 -10.41 -15.02 3.19
N THR A 180 -10.35 -14.54 1.96
CA THR A 180 -9.07 -14.21 1.30
C THR A 180 -8.95 -12.70 1.21
N ASN A 181 -7.83 -12.16 1.70
CA ASN A 181 -7.49 -10.75 1.52
C ASN A 181 -6.93 -10.53 0.11
N VAL A 182 -7.83 -10.21 -0.82
CA VAL A 182 -7.54 -10.04 -2.25
C VAL A 182 -6.64 -8.82 -2.46
N ALA A 183 -6.91 -7.72 -1.77
CA ALA A 183 -6.13 -6.49 -1.89
C ALA A 183 -4.67 -6.70 -1.49
N ASP A 184 -4.40 -7.29 -0.33
CA ASP A 184 -3.03 -7.59 0.10
C ASP A 184 -2.39 -8.67 -0.76
N SER A 185 -3.14 -9.67 -1.25
CA SER A 185 -2.59 -10.69 -2.16
C SER A 185 -2.10 -10.06 -3.46
N LEU A 186 -2.85 -9.11 -4.02
CA LEU A 186 -2.46 -8.36 -5.22
C LEU A 186 -1.27 -7.46 -4.94
N ALA A 187 -1.27 -6.76 -3.80
CA ALA A 187 -0.17 -5.90 -3.38
C ALA A 187 1.12 -6.70 -3.19
N THR A 188 1.07 -7.84 -2.50
CA THR A 188 2.21 -8.75 -2.32
C THR A 188 2.78 -9.19 -3.67
N ALA A 189 1.93 -9.62 -4.59
CA ALA A 189 2.37 -10.11 -5.89
C ALA A 189 2.92 -8.98 -6.78
N ALA A 190 2.33 -7.78 -6.72
CA ALA A 190 2.85 -6.60 -7.41
C ALA A 190 4.21 -6.16 -6.86
N THR A 191 4.35 -6.08 -5.54
CA THR A 191 5.61 -5.72 -4.87
C THR A 191 6.73 -6.70 -5.24
N LEU A 192 6.45 -8.00 -5.24
CA LEU A 192 7.42 -9.01 -5.69
C LEU A 192 7.90 -8.75 -7.12
N ALA A 193 6.99 -8.36 -8.02
CA ALA A 193 7.32 -8.08 -9.42
C ALA A 193 8.03 -6.73 -9.62
N MET A 194 7.65 -5.70 -8.85
CA MET A 194 8.23 -4.35 -8.91
C MET A 194 9.64 -4.27 -8.32
N GLY A 195 9.95 -5.16 -7.37
CA GLY A 195 11.19 -5.12 -6.60
C GLY A 195 11.18 -4.03 -5.52
N GLU A 196 12.19 -4.10 -4.65
CA GLU A 196 12.34 -3.20 -3.49
C GLU A 196 13.63 -2.35 -3.57
N GLY A 197 14.40 -2.49 -4.66
CA GLY A 197 15.71 -1.88 -4.84
C GLY A 197 15.70 -0.75 -5.88
N SER A 198 16.59 -0.87 -6.87
CA SER A 198 16.88 0.14 -7.89
C SER A 198 16.24 -0.16 -9.26
N GLU A 199 15.28 -1.08 -9.31
CA GLU A 199 14.60 -1.54 -10.52
C GLU A 199 13.91 -0.39 -11.28
N ARG A 200 13.51 0.66 -10.53
CA ARG A 200 12.72 1.81 -10.98
C ARG A 200 11.38 1.40 -11.58
N GLN A 201 10.66 0.55 -10.86
CA GLN A 201 9.37 0.02 -11.27
C GLN A 201 8.27 0.36 -10.25
N PRO A 202 7.89 1.63 -10.07
CA PRO A 202 6.89 2.02 -9.06
C PRO A 202 5.44 1.72 -9.45
N LEU A 203 5.23 1.07 -10.60
CA LEU A 203 3.93 0.73 -11.16
C LEU A 203 3.96 -0.72 -11.64
N ALA A 204 2.85 -1.44 -11.49
CA ALA A 204 2.64 -2.72 -12.16
C ALA A 204 1.21 -2.85 -12.69
N ILE A 205 1.07 -3.58 -13.79
CA ILE A 205 -0.24 -3.94 -14.35
C ILE A 205 -0.49 -5.41 -14.05
N ILE A 206 -1.63 -5.71 -13.44
CA ILE A 206 -2.09 -7.06 -13.17
C ILE A 206 -3.28 -7.35 -14.07
N GLU A 207 -3.22 -8.44 -14.81
CA GLU A 207 -4.27 -8.89 -15.73
C GLU A 207 -4.70 -10.32 -15.40
N ASP A 208 -5.93 -10.65 -15.78
CA ASP A 208 -6.51 -11.99 -15.59
C ASP A 208 -6.42 -12.48 -14.12
N ALA A 209 -6.57 -11.53 -13.19
CA ALA A 209 -6.74 -11.80 -11.77
C ALA A 209 -8.21 -12.15 -11.51
N SER A 210 -8.44 -13.20 -10.72
CA SER A 210 -9.79 -13.54 -10.26
C SER A 210 -10.20 -12.53 -9.18
N VAL A 211 -10.87 -11.45 -9.56
CA VAL A 211 -11.35 -10.42 -8.64
C VAL A 211 -12.81 -10.07 -8.91
N GLU A 212 -13.49 -9.57 -7.88
CA GLU A 212 -14.81 -8.98 -8.04
C GLU A 212 -14.66 -7.47 -8.19
N PHE A 213 -14.97 -6.94 -9.38
CA PHE A 213 -14.98 -5.50 -9.61
C PHE A 213 -16.24 -4.88 -8.98
N VAL A 214 -16.04 -3.79 -8.24
CA VAL A 214 -17.12 -3.06 -7.55
C VAL A 214 -17.00 -1.56 -7.84
N ALA A 215 -18.13 -0.84 -7.81
CA ALA A 215 -18.13 0.60 -8.05
C ALA A 215 -17.54 1.38 -6.87
N GLN A 216 -17.85 0.96 -5.65
CA GLN A 216 -17.40 1.54 -4.39
C GLN A 216 -16.84 0.44 -3.48
N VAL A 217 -15.77 0.75 -2.77
CA VAL A 217 -15.13 -0.16 -1.82
C VAL A 217 -15.57 0.14 -0.40
N ASN A 218 -15.54 -0.86 0.48
CA ASN A 218 -15.67 -0.63 1.91
C ASN A 218 -14.25 -0.44 2.49
N LYS A 219 -13.84 0.80 2.79
CA LYS A 219 -12.50 1.11 3.33
C LYS A 219 -12.17 0.36 4.63
N LYS A 220 -13.19 -0.11 5.37
CA LYS A 220 -13.03 -0.80 6.65
C LYS A 220 -13.02 -2.32 6.53
N GLU A 221 -13.24 -2.89 5.33
CA GLU A 221 -13.39 -4.35 5.20
C GLU A 221 -12.11 -5.13 5.51
N LEU A 222 -10.93 -4.50 5.40
CA LEU A 222 -9.65 -5.11 5.78
C LEU A 222 -9.29 -4.90 7.26
N LEU A 223 -9.99 -4.01 7.96
CA LEU A 223 -9.64 -3.64 9.32
C LEU A 223 -10.22 -4.64 10.32
N ILE A 224 -9.36 -5.12 11.21
CA ILE A 224 -9.76 -5.86 12.40
C ILE A 224 -9.47 -4.94 13.60
N PRO A 225 -10.46 -4.62 14.44
CA PRO A 225 -10.19 -3.89 15.67
C PRO A 225 -9.15 -4.64 16.50
N LEU A 226 -8.16 -3.94 17.06
CA LEU A 226 -7.07 -4.58 17.80
C LEU A 226 -7.55 -5.62 18.83
N LYS A 227 -8.61 -5.29 19.57
CA LYS A 227 -9.18 -6.19 20.61
C LYS A 227 -9.69 -7.53 20.06
N ASP A 228 -10.03 -7.57 18.77
CA ASP A 228 -10.59 -8.72 18.06
C ASP A 228 -9.51 -9.40 17.18
N ASP A 229 -8.32 -8.81 17.07
CA ASP A 229 -7.22 -9.33 16.27
C ASP A 229 -6.53 -10.52 16.96
N MET A 230 -6.12 -11.54 16.18
CA MET A 230 -5.44 -12.71 16.73
C MET A 230 -4.11 -12.37 17.42
N TYR A 231 -3.47 -11.27 17.04
CA TYR A 231 -2.23 -10.77 17.61
C TYR A 231 -2.46 -9.84 18.81
N ALA A 232 -3.71 -9.56 19.22
CA ALA A 232 -4.02 -8.72 20.38
C ALA A 232 -3.17 -9.01 21.63
N PRO A 233 -2.90 -10.27 22.00
CA PRO A 233 -2.09 -10.58 23.19
C PRO A 233 -0.63 -10.08 23.14
N LEU A 234 -0.11 -9.75 21.95
CA LEU A 234 1.25 -9.23 21.78
C LEU A 234 1.36 -7.73 22.07
N PHE A 235 0.23 -7.02 22.14
CA PHE A 235 0.22 -5.58 22.37
C PHE A 235 0.11 -5.24 23.86
N PRO A 236 0.73 -4.15 24.34
CA PRO A 236 0.63 -3.76 25.74
C PRO A 236 -0.82 -3.52 26.16
N ARG A 237 -1.22 -4.10 27.31
CA ARG A 237 -2.58 -3.95 27.87
C ARG A 237 -2.96 -2.50 28.19
N LYS A 238 -1.96 -1.66 28.47
CA LYS A 238 -2.11 -0.21 28.62
C LYS A 238 -1.37 0.44 27.46
N ARG A 239 -2.13 1.00 26.51
CA ARG A 239 -1.60 1.97 25.56
C ARG A 239 -1.54 3.31 26.29
N PRO A 240 -0.38 4.00 26.28
CA PRO A 240 -0.26 5.31 26.89
C PRO A 240 -1.22 6.32 26.27
#